data_AF-A0A7K0XFL2-F1
#
_entry.id   AF-A0A7K0XFL2-F1
#
_cell.length_a   1.000
_cell.length_b   1.000
_cell.length_c   1.000
_cell.angle_alpha   90.00
_cell.angle_beta   90.00
_cell.angle_gamma   90.00
#
_symmetry.space_group_name_H-M   'P 1'
#
loop_
_entity.id
_entity.type
_entity.pdbx_description
1 polymer ?
#
loop_
_entity_poly.entity_id
_entity_poly.type
_entity_poly.pdbx_seq_one_letter_code
_entity_poly.pdbx_strand_id
1 'polypeptide(L)'
;MKLFQPKTVVLAHCDLPCGVYDPAQAKIEALSVKACMEKYAASSDADFKSRSVTIKEERSNLVKEHLWVLWTDYFKPNHFEAYPQLHTLFNDATKLAGAAGTKGTNDVAVADKLIVKIDEIAEIFWATKK
;
A
#
# COMPACT_ATOMS: atom_id res chain seq x y z
N MET A 1 22.30 -32.63 -15.94
CA MET A 1 22.87 -31.28 -16.12
C MET A 1 21.86 -30.24 -15.60
N LYS A 2 21.82 -30.04 -14.28
CA LYS A 2 21.06 -29.00 -13.55
C LYS A 2 21.89 -28.50 -12.35
N LEU A 3 23.21 -28.61 -12.47
CA LEU A 3 24.13 -28.42 -11.34
C LEU A 3 24.25 -26.94 -10.91
N PHE A 4 23.82 -26.01 -11.76
CA PHE A 4 23.97 -24.56 -11.55
C PHE A 4 22.66 -23.79 -11.62
N GLN A 5 21.51 -24.46 -11.64
CA GLN A 5 20.23 -23.76 -11.59
C GLN A 5 19.92 -23.39 -10.13
N PRO A 6 19.65 -22.12 -9.79
CA PRO A 6 19.22 -21.77 -8.44
C PRO A 6 17.97 -22.59 -8.11
N LYS A 7 18.00 -23.34 -7.01
CA LYS A 7 16.84 -24.14 -6.57
C LYS A 7 15.76 -23.29 -5.89
N THR A 8 16.02 -21.99 -5.68
CA THR A 8 15.23 -21.09 -4.84
C THR A 8 14.81 -19.86 -5.62
N VAL A 9 13.55 -19.48 -5.49
CA VAL A 9 12.96 -18.26 -6.05
C VAL A 9 12.94 -17.17 -4.96
N VAL A 10 13.25 -15.92 -5.30
CA VAL A 10 13.28 -14.78 -4.36
C VAL A 10 12.61 -13.53 -4.98
N LEU A 11 11.98 -12.70 -4.12
CA LEU A 11 11.15 -11.54 -4.49
C LEU A 11 11.30 -10.42 -3.45
N ALA A 12 11.83 -9.24 -3.83
CA ALA A 12 12.35 -8.22 -2.91
C ALA A 12 11.67 -6.83 -2.92
N HIS A 13 11.25 -6.18 -1.81
CA HIS A 13 10.22 -6.55 -0.80
C HIS A 13 10.43 -7.81 0.07
N CYS A 14 11.69 -8.14 0.35
CA CYS A 14 12.18 -9.44 0.84
C CYS A 14 12.99 -9.38 2.14
N ASP A 15 13.21 -8.20 2.72
CA ASP A 15 14.00 -8.03 3.94
C ASP A 15 15.51 -8.43 3.85
N LEU A 16 16.11 -8.47 2.65
CA LEU A 16 17.57 -8.59 2.41
C LEU A 16 18.34 -7.25 2.51
N PRO A 17 17.67 -6.12 2.82
CA PRO A 17 17.85 -4.81 2.17
C PRO A 17 18.41 -4.80 0.72
N CYS A 18 17.57 -5.13 -0.26
CA CYS A 18 17.97 -5.11 -1.68
C CYS A 18 18.26 -3.70 -2.26
N GLY A 19 17.95 -2.62 -1.53
CA GLY A 19 18.13 -1.23 -1.97
C GLY A 19 17.03 -0.71 -2.91
N VAL A 20 16.10 -1.56 -3.35
CA VAL A 20 14.98 -1.22 -4.23
C VAL A 20 13.70 -1.08 -3.41
N TYR A 21 13.17 0.15 -3.39
CA TYR A 21 11.91 0.50 -2.72
C TYR A 21 11.19 1.50 -3.63
N ASP A 22 9.86 1.42 -3.70
CA ASP A 22 9.04 2.38 -4.42
C ASP A 22 7.63 2.45 -3.80
N PRO A 23 7.17 3.64 -3.35
CA PRO A 23 5.79 3.87 -2.93
C PRO A 23 4.72 3.47 -3.96
N ALA A 24 5.10 3.31 -5.23
CA ALA A 24 4.23 2.81 -6.29
C ALA A 24 3.56 1.47 -5.94
N GLN A 25 4.21 0.58 -5.18
CA GLN A 25 3.58 -0.68 -4.76
C GLN A 25 2.32 -0.42 -3.92
N ALA A 26 2.42 0.43 -2.89
CA ALA A 26 1.27 0.82 -2.08
C ALA A 26 0.24 1.59 -2.92
N LYS A 27 0.69 2.46 -3.84
CA LYS A 27 -0.20 3.27 -4.68
C LYS A 27 -1.05 2.45 -5.63
N ILE A 28 -0.46 1.47 -6.32
CA ILE A 28 -1.16 0.59 -7.27
C ILE A 28 -2.25 -0.21 -6.54
N GLU A 29 -1.95 -0.70 -5.35
CA GLU A 29 -2.94 -1.43 -4.54
C GLU A 29 -4.07 -0.51 -4.06
N ALA A 30 -3.77 0.73 -3.66
CA ALA A 30 -4.80 1.71 -3.29
C ALA A 30 -5.68 2.14 -4.47
N LEU A 31 -5.10 2.27 -5.68
CA LEU A 31 -5.87 2.49 -6.91
C LEU A 31 -6.77 1.29 -7.24
N SER A 32 -6.31 0.06 -6.98
CA SER A 32 -7.10 -1.15 -7.13
C SER A 32 -8.27 -1.21 -6.13
N VAL A 33 -8.04 -0.77 -4.88
CA VAL A 33 -9.09 -0.58 -3.87
C VAL A 33 -10.16 0.39 -4.36
N LYS A 34 -9.76 1.56 -4.86
CA LYS A 34 -10.69 2.55 -5.44
C LYS A 34 -11.50 1.96 -6.58
N ALA A 35 -10.84 1.31 -7.53
CA ALA A 35 -11.50 0.69 -8.67
C ALA A 35 -12.49 -0.42 -8.26
N CYS A 36 -12.20 -1.18 -7.21
CA CYS A 36 -13.14 -2.16 -6.67
C CYS A 36 -14.40 -1.50 -6.10
N MET A 37 -14.26 -0.35 -5.41
CA MET A 37 -15.41 0.41 -4.89
C MET A 37 -16.25 1.02 -6.01
N GLU A 38 -15.62 1.58 -7.05
CA GLU A 38 -16.32 2.11 -8.22
C GLU A 38 -17.09 1.02 -8.96
N LYS A 39 -16.46 -0.15 -9.17
CA LYS A 39 -17.12 -1.32 -9.79
C LYS A 39 -18.25 -1.85 -8.92
N TYR A 40 -18.07 -1.90 -7.60
CA TYR A 40 -19.12 -2.25 -6.65
C TYR A 40 -20.34 -1.33 -6.80
N ALA A 41 -20.13 -0.02 -6.90
CA ALA A 41 -21.20 0.97 -7.05
C ALA A 41 -21.90 0.89 -8.43
N ALA A 42 -21.16 0.52 -9.48
CA ALA A 42 -21.67 0.42 -10.85
C ALA A 42 -22.44 -0.89 -11.16
N SER A 43 -22.48 -1.84 -10.22
CA SER A 43 -23.16 -3.12 -10.41
C SER A 43 -24.40 -3.24 -9.52
N SER A 44 -25.41 -3.99 -9.98
CA SER A 44 -26.54 -4.44 -9.16
C SER A 44 -26.44 -5.93 -8.80
N ASP A 45 -25.49 -6.67 -9.38
CA ASP A 45 -25.30 -8.11 -9.16
C ASP A 45 -24.68 -8.39 -7.77
N ALA A 46 -25.34 -9.22 -6.97
CA ALA A 46 -24.94 -9.48 -5.59
C ALA A 46 -23.62 -10.25 -5.50
N ASP A 47 -23.40 -11.22 -6.39
CA ASP A 47 -22.19 -12.04 -6.42
C ASP A 47 -20.97 -11.21 -6.84
N PHE A 48 -21.13 -10.34 -7.84
CA PHE A 48 -20.11 -9.40 -8.25
C PHE A 48 -19.75 -8.41 -7.13
N LYS A 49 -20.76 -7.90 -6.41
CA LYS A 49 -20.53 -7.03 -5.24
C LYS A 49 -19.75 -7.74 -4.15
N SER A 50 -20.13 -8.98 -3.83
CA SER A 50 -19.42 -9.81 -2.85
C SER A 50 -17.93 -9.98 -3.22
N ARG A 51 -17.67 -10.39 -4.47
CA ARG A 51 -16.29 -10.54 -4.99
C ARG A 51 -15.49 -9.24 -4.98
N SER A 52 -16.14 -8.11 -5.30
CA SER A 52 -15.51 -6.78 -5.26
C SER A 52 -15.07 -6.42 -3.85
N VAL A 53 -15.89 -6.73 -2.83
CA VAL A 53 -15.54 -6.54 -1.42
C VAL A 53 -14.39 -7.46 -1.00
N THR A 54 -14.42 -8.74 -1.39
CA THR A 54 -13.33 -9.69 -1.09
C THR A 54 -11.99 -9.22 -1.66
N ILE A 55 -11.97 -8.84 -2.94
CA ILE A 55 -10.73 -8.37 -3.58
C ILE A 55 -10.25 -7.06 -2.94
N LYS A 56 -11.16 -6.13 -2.67
CA LYS A 56 -10.86 -4.86 -1.97
C LYS A 56 -10.20 -5.08 -0.60
N GLU A 57 -10.66 -6.09 0.15
CA GLU A 57 -10.08 -6.49 1.44
C GLU A 57 -8.62 -6.95 1.31
N GLU A 58 -8.33 -7.77 0.30
CA GLU A 58 -6.97 -8.23 -0.02
C GLU A 58 -6.07 -7.06 -0.44
N ARG A 59 -6.54 -6.22 -1.37
CA ARG A 59 -5.75 -5.08 -1.87
C ARG A 59 -5.48 -4.05 -0.78
N SER A 60 -6.47 -3.77 0.07
CA SER A 60 -6.28 -2.89 1.22
C SER A 60 -5.27 -3.48 2.23
N ASN A 61 -5.17 -4.81 2.34
CA ASN A 61 -4.14 -5.44 3.17
C ASN A 61 -2.74 -5.23 2.57
N LEU A 62 -2.59 -5.41 1.26
CA LEU A 62 -1.31 -5.19 0.57
C LEU A 62 -0.85 -3.73 0.65
N VAL A 63 -1.77 -2.75 0.60
CA VAL A 63 -1.43 -1.34 0.88
C VAL A 63 -0.73 -1.22 2.23
N LYS A 64 -1.30 -1.83 3.29
CA LYS A 64 -0.72 -1.76 4.63
C LYS A 64 0.67 -2.41 4.68
N GLU A 65 0.82 -3.58 4.08
CA GLU A 65 2.10 -4.30 4.05
C GLU A 65 3.19 -3.47 3.36
N HIS A 66 2.90 -2.89 2.20
CA HIS A 66 3.84 -2.04 1.48
C HIS A 66 4.18 -0.75 2.26
N LEU A 67 3.20 -0.15 2.92
CA LEU A 67 3.44 1.00 3.80
C LEU A 67 4.32 0.64 5.00
N TRP A 68 4.10 -0.53 5.62
CA TRP A 68 4.93 -0.99 6.74
C TRP A 68 6.36 -1.22 6.32
N VAL A 69 6.59 -1.90 5.19
CA VAL A 69 7.95 -2.10 4.65
C VAL A 69 8.68 -0.78 4.43
N LEU A 70 8.01 0.24 3.85
CA LEU A 70 8.64 1.56 3.72
C LEU A 70 8.95 2.18 5.08
N TRP A 71 8.02 2.06 6.02
CA TRP A 71 8.14 2.66 7.35
C TRP A 71 9.27 2.04 8.17
N THR A 72 9.39 0.71 8.16
CA THR A 72 10.34 -0.03 9.00
C THR A 72 11.68 -0.26 8.30
N ASP A 73 11.68 -0.51 6.99
CA ASP A 73 12.87 -1.01 6.28
C ASP A 73 13.54 0.06 5.44
N TYR A 74 12.77 1.00 4.87
CA TYR A 74 13.34 2.09 4.06
C TYR A 74 13.71 3.30 4.91
N PHE A 75 12.75 3.89 5.61
CA PHE A 75 13.00 5.09 6.42
C PHE A 75 13.94 4.79 7.60
N LYS A 76 14.69 5.81 8.04
CA LYS A 76 15.83 5.72 8.98
C LYS A 76 15.75 6.90 9.96
N PRO A 77 16.44 6.86 11.11
CA PRO A 77 16.32 7.92 12.13
C PRO A 77 16.48 9.34 11.59
N ASN A 78 17.48 9.58 10.73
CA ASN A 78 17.71 10.87 10.08
C ASN A 78 16.51 11.36 9.22
N HIS A 79 15.76 10.43 8.60
CA HIS A 79 14.54 10.80 7.87
C HIS A 79 13.40 11.20 8.81
N PHE A 80 13.26 10.50 9.94
CA PHE A 80 12.24 10.85 10.95
C PHE A 80 12.55 12.16 11.67
N GLU A 81 13.83 12.48 11.87
CA GLU A 81 14.27 13.79 12.37
C GLU A 81 13.97 14.92 11.37
N ALA A 82 14.23 14.69 10.08
CA ALA A 82 13.95 15.66 9.02
C ALA A 82 12.45 15.86 8.74
N TYR A 83 11.64 14.81 8.97
CA TYR A 83 10.19 14.82 8.76
C TYR A 83 9.46 14.31 10.03
N PRO A 84 9.31 15.15 11.08
CA PRO A 84 8.73 14.73 12.36
C PRO A 84 7.30 14.19 12.26
N GLN A 85 6.56 14.56 11.21
CA GLN A 85 5.21 14.09 10.92
C GLN A 85 5.14 12.67 10.33
N LEU A 86 6.27 12.08 9.93
CA LEU A 86 6.28 10.86 9.12
C LEU A 86 5.68 9.64 9.84
N HIS A 87 5.90 9.51 11.15
CA HIS A 87 5.25 8.45 11.94
C HIS A 87 3.72 8.56 11.92
N THR A 88 3.20 9.76 12.14
CA THR A 88 1.76 10.04 12.10
C THR A 88 1.21 9.75 10.71
N LEU A 89 1.92 10.17 9.67
CA LEU A 89 1.51 9.97 8.28
C LEU A 89 1.35 8.49 7.92
N PHE A 90 2.32 7.64 8.28
CA PHE A 90 2.22 6.19 8.08
C PHE A 90 1.09 5.56 8.90
N ASN A 91 0.90 6.02 10.13
CA ASN A 91 -0.17 5.53 11.01
C ASN A 91 -1.56 5.85 10.44
N ASP A 92 -1.76 7.08 9.98
CA ASP A 92 -3.01 7.55 9.39
C ASP A 92 -3.31 6.83 8.08
N ALA A 93 -2.31 6.69 7.19
CA ALA A 93 -2.44 5.94 5.93
C ALA A 93 -2.80 4.46 6.21
N THR A 94 -2.13 3.83 7.18
CA THR A 94 -2.42 2.43 7.58
C THR A 94 -3.83 2.28 8.13
N LYS A 95 -4.31 3.23 8.94
CA LYS A 95 -5.68 3.24 9.48
C LYS A 95 -6.72 3.43 8.37
N LEU A 96 -6.45 4.33 7.42
CA LEU A 96 -7.28 4.52 6.23
C LEU A 96 -7.34 3.27 5.35
N ALA A 97 -6.27 2.47 5.28
CA ALA A 97 -6.31 1.17 4.60
C ALA A 97 -6.94 0.04 5.47
N GLY A 98 -7.24 0.32 6.74
CA GLY A 98 -7.75 -0.64 7.71
C GLY A 98 -9.28 -0.73 7.76
N ALA A 99 -9.78 -1.45 8.77
CA ALA A 99 -11.22 -1.67 8.99
C ALA A 99 -12.00 -0.35 9.20
N ALA A 100 -11.37 0.68 9.79
CA ALA A 100 -11.98 2.00 9.95
C ALA A 100 -11.98 2.86 8.67
N GLY A 101 -11.36 2.37 7.58
CA GLY A 101 -11.30 3.05 6.29
C GLY A 101 -11.70 2.13 5.16
N THR A 102 -10.84 1.95 4.16
CA THR A 102 -11.16 1.31 2.88
C THR A 102 -11.56 -0.16 3.00
N LYS A 103 -11.19 -0.88 4.07
CA LYS A 103 -11.71 -2.24 4.31
C LYS A 103 -13.18 -2.22 4.76
N GLY A 104 -13.54 -1.31 5.67
CA GLY A 104 -14.88 -1.26 6.27
C GLY A 104 -15.95 -0.52 5.46
N THR A 105 -15.61 0.10 4.33
CA THR A 105 -16.57 0.88 3.52
C THR A 105 -16.46 0.59 2.02
N ASN A 106 -17.47 1.00 1.25
CA ASN A 106 -17.45 1.09 -0.21
C ASN A 106 -17.56 2.56 -0.69
N ASP A 107 -17.35 3.53 0.19
CA ASP A 107 -17.27 4.95 -0.15
C ASP A 107 -15.94 5.26 -0.85
N VAL A 108 -16.03 5.58 -2.15
CA VAL A 108 -14.89 5.91 -3.02
C VAL A 108 -14.07 7.08 -2.48
N ALA A 109 -14.70 8.05 -1.79
CA ALA A 109 -14.00 9.20 -1.24
C ALA A 109 -13.01 8.82 -0.12
N VAL A 110 -13.23 7.68 0.55
CA VAL A 110 -12.27 7.15 1.55
C VAL A 110 -11.02 6.59 0.86
N ALA A 111 -11.17 5.97 -0.31
CA ALA A 111 -10.03 5.52 -1.11
C ALA A 111 -9.22 6.71 -1.66
N ASP A 112 -9.88 7.82 -2.04
CA ASP A 112 -9.19 9.05 -2.45
C ASP A 112 -8.34 9.63 -1.32
N LYS A 113 -8.85 9.65 -0.07
CA LYS A 113 -8.08 10.07 1.10
C LYS A 113 -6.85 9.19 1.34
N LEU A 114 -6.98 7.88 1.18
CA LEU A 114 -5.86 6.94 1.28
C LEU A 114 -4.79 7.23 0.20
N ILE A 115 -5.24 7.42 -1.04
CA ILE A 115 -4.40 7.75 -2.20
C ILE A 115 -3.60 9.03 -1.96
N VAL A 116 -4.23 10.07 -1.41
CA VAL A 116 -3.55 11.34 -1.06
C VAL A 116 -2.49 11.12 0.02
N LYS A 117 -2.79 10.34 1.06
CA LYS A 117 -1.80 10.04 2.11
C LYS A 117 -0.60 9.26 1.58
N ILE A 118 -0.81 8.35 0.63
CA ILE A 118 0.27 7.64 -0.05
C ILE A 118 1.11 8.62 -0.91
N ASP A 119 0.48 9.59 -1.56
CA ASP A 119 1.21 10.62 -2.32
C ASP A 119 2.07 11.50 -1.41
N GLU A 120 1.56 11.94 -0.25
CA GLU A 120 2.36 12.66 0.75
C GLU A 120 3.60 11.84 1.20
N ILE A 121 3.43 10.52 1.41
CA ILE A 121 4.56 9.62 1.73
C ILE A 121 5.53 9.53 0.55
N ALA A 122 5.01 9.45 -0.68
CA ALA A 122 5.82 9.34 -1.88
C ALA A 122 6.65 10.59 -2.15
N GLU A 123 6.09 11.78 -1.92
CA GLU A 123 6.81 13.06 -2.02
C GLU A 123 8.02 13.07 -1.06
N ILE A 124 7.81 12.67 0.19
CA ILE A 124 8.89 12.57 1.19
C ILE A 124 9.92 11.52 0.75
N PHE A 125 9.47 10.33 0.32
CA PHE A 125 10.35 9.25 -0.16
C PHE A 125 11.29 9.75 -1.27
N TRP A 126 10.76 10.44 -2.29
CA TRP A 126 11.57 10.95 -3.39
C TRP A 126 12.45 12.12 -2.97
N ALA A 127 12.05 12.91 -1.98
CA ALA A 127 12.90 13.94 -1.41
C ALA A 127 14.14 13.36 -0.70
N THR A 128 14.05 12.17 -0.08
CA THR A 128 15.21 11.51 0.54
C THR A 128 16.10 10.75 -0.45
N LYS A 129 15.75 10.72 -1.74
CA LYS A 129 16.57 10.15 -2.82
C LYS A 129 17.40 11.19 -3.57
N LYS A 130 17.23 12.46 -3.24
CA LYS A 130 17.98 13.59 -3.83
C LYS A 130 19.32 13.81 -3.16
#